data_AF-A0A6M0GHV2-F1
#
_entry.id   AF-A0A6M0GHV2-F1
#
_cell.length_a   1.000
_cell.length_b   1.000
_cell.length_c   1.000
_cell.angle_alpha   90.00
_cell.angle_beta   90.00
_cell.angle_gamma   90.00
#
_symmetry.space_group_name_H-M   'P 1'
#
loop_
_entity.id
_entity.type
_entity.pdbx_description
1 polymer ?
#
loop_
_entity_poly.entity_id
_entity_poly.type
_entity_poly.pdbx_seq_one_letter_code
_entity_poly.pdbx_strand_id
1 'polypeptide(L)'
;MDGSNSSAKLWGDSAYRSTQIETVLGLMGFTSHIHERGYRNRPLGGRQKQKNRTRSRTRAKVEHVFGTMVNSMGGKGVKSIGLKRVTGIMGLRNLTYNLRRLVMWESKSLPT
;
A
#
# COMPACT_ATOMS: atom_id res chain seq x y z
N MET A 1 -8.09 -2.62 -14.72
CA MET A 1 -7.96 -3.45 -13.51
C MET A 1 -7.77 -4.89 -13.96
N ASP A 2 -7.06 -5.70 -13.19
CA ASP A 2 -6.86 -7.11 -13.50
C ASP A 2 -8.19 -7.87 -13.38
N GLY A 3 -8.62 -8.53 -14.46
CA GLY A 3 -9.90 -9.26 -14.49
C GLY A 3 -9.97 -10.43 -13.51
N SER A 4 -8.82 -10.85 -12.97
CA SER A 4 -8.70 -11.91 -11.95
C SER A 4 -8.94 -11.43 -10.51
N ASN A 5 -9.14 -10.12 -10.28
CA ASN A 5 -9.29 -9.59 -8.93
C ASN A 5 -10.71 -9.76 -8.40
N SER A 6 -10.88 -10.71 -7.48
CA SER A 6 -12.16 -10.99 -6.82
C SER A 6 -12.52 -9.98 -5.72
N SER A 7 -11.62 -9.05 -5.35
CA SER A 7 -11.89 -8.09 -4.28
C SER A 7 -12.77 -6.96 -4.76
N ALA A 8 -13.96 -6.82 -4.15
CA ALA A 8 -14.81 -5.65 -4.33
C ALA A 8 -14.24 -4.36 -3.70
N LYS A 9 -13.04 -4.36 -3.11
CA LYS A 9 -12.43 -3.19 -2.45
C LYS A 9 -11.27 -2.63 -3.28
N LEU A 10 -11.34 -1.35 -3.65
CA LEU A 10 -10.26 -0.64 -4.33
C LEU A 10 -9.53 0.30 -3.37
N TRP A 11 -8.21 0.19 -3.30
CA TRP A 11 -7.34 1.06 -2.49
C TRP A 11 -6.58 2.04 -3.37
N GLY A 12 -6.42 3.27 -2.90
CA GLY A 12 -5.69 4.29 -3.66
C GLY A 12 -5.32 5.52 -2.84
N ASP A 13 -4.35 6.27 -3.33
CA ASP A 13 -4.03 7.58 -2.77
C ASP A 13 -5.07 8.62 -3.19
N SER A 14 -5.16 9.69 -2.41
CA SER A 14 -6.03 10.83 -2.68
C SER A 14 -5.87 11.48 -4.05
N ALA A 15 -4.71 11.32 -4.70
CA ALA A 15 -4.49 11.76 -6.08
C ALA A 15 -5.44 11.07 -7.09
N TYR A 16 -5.92 9.87 -6.76
CA TYR A 16 -6.86 9.11 -7.59
C TYR A 16 -8.32 9.32 -7.19
N ARG A 17 -8.61 10.29 -6.30
CA ARG A 17 -9.98 10.57 -5.87
C ARG A 17 -10.59 11.69 -6.72
N SER A 18 -11.65 11.36 -7.45
CA SER A 18 -12.51 12.34 -8.10
C SER A 18 -13.97 11.89 -8.00
N THR A 19 -14.91 12.82 -8.19
CA THR A 19 -16.34 12.49 -8.23
C THR A 19 -16.64 11.47 -9.31
N GLN A 20 -16.07 11.65 -10.50
CA GLN A 20 -16.18 10.74 -11.63
C GLN A 20 -15.70 9.33 -11.29
N ILE A 21 -14.52 9.21 -10.64
CA ILE A 21 -13.96 7.92 -10.23
C ILE A 21 -14.86 7.25 -9.20
N GLU A 22 -15.32 7.97 -8.17
CA GLU A 22 -16.20 7.40 -7.15
C GLU A 22 -17.54 6.92 -7.74
N THR A 23 -18.11 7.64 -8.70
CA THR A 23 -19.33 7.23 -9.42
C THR A 23 -19.09 5.96 -10.23
N VAL A 24 -18.01 5.91 -11.02
CA VAL A 24 -17.66 4.74 -11.82
C VAL A 24 -17.42 3.51 -10.94
N LEU A 25 -16.73 3.68 -9.80
CA LEU A 25 -16.50 2.59 -8.85
C LEU A 25 -17.82 2.07 -8.27
N GLY A 26 -18.75 2.96 -7.91
CA GLY A 26 -20.08 2.57 -7.44
C GLY A 26 -20.86 1.79 -8.50
N LEU A 27 -20.85 2.24 -9.76
CA LEU A 27 -21.50 1.56 -10.89
C LEU A 27 -20.91 0.17 -11.16
N MET A 28 -19.59 0.02 -10.96
CA MET A 28 -18.87 -1.25 -11.11
C MET A 28 -18.97 -2.15 -9.86
N GLY A 29 -19.67 -1.74 -8.80
CA GLY A 29 -19.81 -2.52 -7.57
C GLY A 29 -18.59 -2.50 -6.64
N PHE A 30 -17.63 -1.59 -6.85
CA PHE A 30 -16.44 -1.45 -6.01
C PHE A 30 -16.67 -0.50 -4.84
N THR A 31 -16.17 -0.91 -3.67
CA THR A 31 -16.04 -0.08 -2.47
C THR A 31 -14.76 0.74 -2.53
N SER A 32 -14.89 2.07 -2.53
CA SER A 32 -13.73 2.98 -2.55
C SER A 32 -13.05 3.11 -1.18
N HIS A 33 -11.82 2.61 -1.11
CA HIS A 33 -10.84 2.87 -0.06
C HIS A 33 -9.79 3.91 -0.50
N ILE A 34 -10.15 4.83 -1.39
CA ILE A 34 -9.26 5.92 -1.81
C ILE A 34 -9.25 7.02 -0.73
N HIS A 35 -8.08 7.49 -0.32
CA HIS A 35 -7.94 8.53 0.71
C HIS A 35 -8.61 9.85 0.32
N GLU A 36 -9.17 10.53 1.32
CA GLU A 36 -9.71 11.89 1.16
C GLU A 36 -8.61 12.93 1.46
N ARG A 37 -8.49 13.97 0.62
CA ARG A 37 -7.54 15.06 0.82
C ARG A 37 -8.26 16.32 1.30
N GLY A 38 -7.69 16.98 2.31
CA GLY A 38 -8.10 18.32 2.68
C GLY A 38 -7.50 19.34 1.71
N TYR A 39 -8.25 20.40 1.41
CA TYR A 39 -7.80 21.48 0.53
C TYR A 39 -7.73 22.80 1.30
N ARG A 40 -7.09 23.82 0.70
CA ARG A 40 -7.06 25.17 1.27
C ARG A 40 -8.50 25.63 1.51
N ASN A 41 -8.77 26.09 2.73
CA ASN A 41 -10.10 26.52 3.20
C ASN A 41 -11.19 25.42 3.18
N ARG A 42 -10.82 24.15 2.99
CA ARG A 42 -11.72 22.98 3.06
C ARG A 42 -11.02 21.84 3.80
N PRO A 43 -10.86 21.96 5.13
CA PRO A 43 -10.22 20.92 5.93
C PRO A 43 -11.08 19.65 5.96
N LEU A 44 -10.43 18.51 6.24
CA LEU A 44 -11.14 17.25 6.45
C LEU A 44 -12.03 17.33 7.70
N GLY A 45 -13.29 16.96 7.55
CA GLY A 45 -14.21 16.78 8.67
C GLY A 45 -13.81 15.59 9.56
N GLY A 46 -14.34 15.54 10.79
CA GLY A 46 -14.02 14.48 11.76
C GLY A 46 -14.27 13.06 11.22
N ARG A 47 -15.40 12.85 10.55
CA ARG A 47 -15.73 11.56 9.90
C ARG A 47 -14.75 11.17 8.80
N GLN A 48 -14.30 12.14 7.99
CA GLN A 48 -13.34 11.89 6.92
C GLN A 48 -11.96 11.54 7.49
N LYS A 49 -11.54 12.22 8.55
CA LYS A 49 -10.31 11.89 9.29
C LYS A 49 -10.36 10.47 9.84
N GLN A 50 -11.49 10.05 10.42
CA GLN A 50 -11.65 8.69 10.95
C GLN A 50 -11.59 7.63 9.84
N LYS A 51 -12.29 7.85 8.72
CA LYS A 51 -12.21 6.97 7.53
C LYS A 51 -10.77 6.85 7.01
N ASN A 52 -10.08 7.98 6.85
CA ASN A 52 -8.69 7.99 6.43
C ASN A 52 -7.78 7.28 7.43
N ARG A 53 -8.03 7.40 8.74
CA ARG A 53 -7.24 6.68 9.75
C ARG A 53 -7.37 5.16 9.62
N THR A 54 -8.59 4.67 9.37
CA THR A 54 -8.82 3.25 9.06
C THR A 54 -8.09 2.85 7.79
N ARG A 55 -8.17 3.64 6.72
CA ARG A 55 -7.46 3.38 5.45
C ARG A 55 -5.93 3.37 5.63
N SER A 56 -5.40 4.29 6.44
CA SER A 56 -3.97 4.43 6.72
C SER A 56 -3.39 3.23 7.49
N ARG A 57 -4.18 2.52 8.31
CA ARG A 57 -3.72 1.28 8.97
C ARG A 57 -3.29 0.22 7.95
N THR A 58 -4.01 0.09 6.84
CA THR A 58 -3.64 -0.81 5.76
C THR A 58 -2.44 -0.27 4.98
N ARG A 59 -2.45 1.03 4.64
CA ARG A 59 -1.35 1.69 3.92
C ARG A 59 -0.01 1.56 4.64
N ALA A 60 0.01 1.75 5.96
CA ALA A 60 1.22 1.64 6.78
C ALA A 60 1.91 0.27 6.68
N LYS A 61 1.13 -0.82 6.53
CA LYS A 61 1.68 -2.17 6.35
C LYS A 61 2.48 -2.27 5.05
N VAL A 62 1.98 -1.66 3.98
CA VAL A 62 2.60 -1.66 2.65
C VAL A 62 3.78 -0.68 2.59
N GLU A 63 3.60 0.53 3.14
CA GLU A 63 4.65 1.54 3.23
C GLU A 63 5.86 1.05 4.02
N HIS A 64 5.64 0.25 5.05
CA HIS A 64 6.73 -0.33 5.83
C HIS A 64 7.64 -1.22 4.96
N VAL A 65 7.06 -2.05 4.07
CA VAL A 65 7.83 -2.86 3.11
C VAL A 65 8.72 -1.97 2.25
N PHE A 66 8.11 -0.94 1.63
CA PHE A 66 8.84 -0.01 0.78
C PHE A 66 9.87 0.83 1.55
N GLY A 67 9.58 1.18 2.80
CA GLY A 67 10.52 1.85 3.70
C GLY A 67 11.76 1.00 3.95
N THR A 68 11.60 -0.30 4.23
CA THR A 68 12.73 -1.22 4.36
C THR A 68 13.50 -1.37 3.05
N MET A 69 12.83 -1.43 1.91
CA MET A 69 13.52 -1.49 0.61
C MET A 69 14.40 -0.25 0.37
N VAL A 70 13.84 0.94 0.64
CA VAL A 70 14.56 2.21 0.48
C VAL A 70 15.74 2.31 1.42
N ASN A 71 15.50 2.09 2.72
CA ASN A 71 16.49 2.36 3.76
C ASN A 71 17.55 1.26 3.88
N SER A 72 17.23 0.01 3.51
CA SER A 72 18.07 -1.14 3.85
C SER A 72 18.31 -2.11 2.69
N MET A 73 17.77 -1.84 1.49
CA MET A 73 17.95 -2.71 0.30
C MET A 73 18.37 -1.94 -0.96
N GLY A 74 19.00 -0.78 -0.80
CA GLY A 74 19.58 -0.02 -1.90
C GLY A 74 18.57 0.73 -2.77
N GLY A 75 17.40 1.07 -2.23
CA GLY A 75 16.41 1.90 -2.92
C GLY A 75 15.25 1.11 -3.55
N LYS A 76 14.32 1.86 -4.16
CA LYS A 76 13.12 1.29 -4.81
C LYS A 76 13.44 0.63 -6.15
N GLY A 77 14.44 1.14 -6.86
CA GLY A 77 14.79 0.71 -8.21
C GLY A 77 15.70 -0.51 -8.25
N VAL A 78 15.67 -1.21 -9.37
CA VAL A 78 16.65 -2.24 -9.77
C VAL A 78 17.18 -1.84 -11.14
N LYS A 79 18.51 -1.74 -11.29
CA LYS A 79 19.16 -1.54 -12.59
C LYS A 79 19.79 -2.86 -13.01
N SER A 80 19.16 -3.56 -13.96
CA SER A 80 19.67 -4.82 -14.50
C SER A 80 19.17 -5.03 -15.93
N ILE A 81 19.94 -5.76 -16.74
CA ILE A 81 19.59 -6.10 -18.12
C ILE A 81 18.74 -7.38 -18.12
N GLY A 82 17.50 -7.24 -18.60
CA GLY A 82 16.56 -8.33 -18.81
C GLY A 82 15.51 -8.49 -17.71
N LEU A 83 14.25 -8.64 -18.12
CA LEU A 83 13.10 -8.73 -17.22
C LEU A 83 13.21 -9.88 -16.21
N LYS A 84 13.69 -11.05 -16.63
CA LYS A 84 13.88 -12.21 -15.76
C LYS A 84 14.79 -11.90 -14.56
N ARG A 85 15.86 -11.14 -14.76
CA ARG A 85 16.79 -10.73 -13.68
C ARG A 85 16.13 -9.74 -12.74
N VAL A 86 15.43 -8.74 -13.28
CA VAL A 86 14.70 -7.75 -12.49
C VAL A 86 13.65 -8.45 -11.61
N THR A 87 12.87 -9.37 -12.17
CA THR A 87 11.88 -10.16 -11.42
C THR A 87 12.54 -11.00 -10.33
N GLY A 88 13.67 -11.66 -10.63
CA GLY A 88 14.44 -12.42 -9.63
C GLY A 88 14.93 -11.55 -8.47
N ILE A 89 15.51 -10.38 -8.75
CA ILE A 89 15.98 -9.44 -7.73
C ILE A 89 14.82 -8.93 -6.87
N MET A 90 13.69 -8.59 -7.48
CA MET A 90 12.49 -8.17 -6.76
C MET A 90 11.94 -9.28 -5.86
N GLY A 91 11.94 -10.53 -6.35
CA GLY A 91 11.59 -11.71 -5.56
C GLY A 91 12.48 -11.88 -4.34
N LEU A 92 13.80 -11.79 -4.52
CA LEU A 92 14.77 -11.90 -3.43
C LEU A 92 14.60 -10.77 -2.40
N ARG A 93 14.38 -9.52 -2.83
CA ARG A 93 14.10 -8.40 -1.90
C ARG A 93 12.86 -8.66 -1.04
N ASN A 94 11.78 -9.12 -1.66
CA ASN A 94 10.56 -9.49 -0.94
C ASN A 94 10.79 -10.64 0.05
N LEU A 95 11.54 -11.67 -0.36
CA LEU A 95 11.91 -12.78 0.51
C LEU A 95 12.74 -12.32 1.70
N THR A 96 13.80 -11.54 1.47
CA THR A 96 14.63 -10.98 2.55
C THR A 96 13.81 -10.14 3.52
N TYR A 97 12.86 -9.35 3.02
CA TYR A 97 11.96 -8.57 3.87
C TYR A 97 11.12 -9.49 4.76
N ASN A 98 10.50 -10.53 4.18
CA ASN A 98 9.66 -11.48 4.92
C ASN A 98 10.47 -12.24 5.99
N LEU A 99 11.70 -12.67 5.68
CA LEU A 99 12.58 -13.34 6.65
C LEU A 99 12.96 -12.41 7.81
N ARG A 100 13.39 -11.18 7.52
CA ARG A 100 13.69 -10.18 8.57
C ARG A 100 12.47 -9.91 9.45
N ARG A 101 11.30 -9.82 8.84
CA ARG A 101 10.04 -9.59 9.54
C ARG A 101 9.67 -10.77 10.42
N LEU A 102 9.86 -12.01 9.96
CA LEU A 102 9.63 -13.22 10.74
C LEU A 102 10.48 -13.23 12.02
N VAL A 103 11.80 -13.05 11.88
CA VAL A 103 12.72 -13.01 13.02
C VAL A 103 12.31 -11.95 14.03
N MET A 104 11.91 -10.75 13.57
CA MET A 104 11.42 -9.69 14.46
C MET A 104 10.16 -10.09 15.24
N TRP A 105 9.25 -10.86 14.65
CA TRP A 105 8.07 -11.37 15.36
C TRP A 105 8.45 -12.45 16.37
N GLU A 106 9.33 -13.38 16.00
CA GLU A 106 9.82 -14.43 16.89
C GLU A 106 10.50 -13.82 18.12
N SER A 107 11.40 -12.85 17.93
CA SER A 107 12.06 -12.15 19.04
C SER A 107 11.10 -11.41 19.96
N LYS A 108 9.94 -10.95 19.46
CA LYS A 108 8.91 -10.31 20.28
C LYS A 108 8.00 -11.31 20.99
N SER A 109 7.91 -12.53 20.49
CA SER A 109 7.05 -13.59 21.05
C SER A 109 7.72 -14.38 22.17
N LEU A 110 9.04 -14.26 22.30
CA LEU A 110 9.76 -14.85 23.42
C LEU A 110 9.45 -14.07 24.70
N PRO A 111 9.01 -14.73 25.80
CA PRO A 111 8.89 -14.08 27.08
C PRO A 111 10.29 -13.64 27.55
N THR A 112 10.42 -12.37 27.91
CA THR A 112 11.60 -11.80 28.58
C THR A 112 11.78 -12.37 29.97
#